data_AF-A0A7S1IVY3-F1
#
_entry.id   AF-A0A7S1IVY3-F1
#
_cell.length_a   1.000
_cell.length_b   1.000
_cell.length_c   1.000
_cell.angle_alpha   90.00
_cell.angle_beta   90.00
_cell.angle_gamma   90.00
#
_symmetry.space_group_name_H-M   'P 1'
#
loop_
_entity.id
_entity.type
_entity.pdbx_description
1 polymer ?
#
loop_
_entity_poly.entity_id
_entity_poly.type
_entity_poly.pdbx_seq_one_letter_code
_entity_poly.pdbx_strand_id
1 'polypeptide(L)'
;GIDKGLKVRNSLTNTLDPFVPRRGNRVTWYMCGPTVYDVSHVGHARTYLAFDIVRRIMEDYFNYKVFLVMNITDVDDKIIQRTVETLQAEGKPLDNIDTTPLTRE
;
A
#
# COMPACT_ATOMS: atom_id res chain seq x y z
N GLY A 1 -11.28 7.05 21.21
CA GLY A 1 -12.01 5.80 20.89
C GLY A 1 -12.03 4.90 22.10
N ILE A 2 -12.33 3.62 21.89
CA ILE A 2 -12.30 2.61 22.95
C ILE A 2 -10.88 2.04 23.03
N ASP A 3 -10.27 2.08 24.22
CA ASP A 3 -9.02 1.38 24.49
C ASP A 3 -9.32 -0.09 24.80
N LYS A 4 -8.62 -1.00 24.12
CA LYS A 4 -8.73 -2.46 24.30
C LYS A 4 -7.40 -3.10 24.72
N GLY A 5 -6.43 -2.30 25.17
CA GLY A 5 -5.11 -2.78 25.58
C GLY A 5 -4.18 -3.16 24.43
N LEU A 6 -4.58 -2.94 23.17
CA LEU A 6 -3.71 -3.10 22.01
C LEU A 6 -2.66 -1.98 22.00
N LYS A 7 -1.40 -2.34 21.77
CA LYS A 7 -0.32 -1.37 21.55
C LYS A 7 0.32 -1.58 20.19
N VAL A 8 0.71 -0.51 19.53
CA VAL A 8 1.30 -0.52 18.18
C VAL A 8 2.62 0.24 18.21
N ARG A 9 3.63 -0.28 17.50
CA ARG A 9 4.90 0.43 17.30
C ARG A 9 4.67 1.60 16.35
N ASN A 10 4.82 2.82 16.86
CA ASN A 10 4.61 4.04 16.09
C ASN A 10 5.93 4.50 15.50
N SER A 11 6.06 4.47 14.18
CA SER A 11 7.30 4.86 13.49
C SER A 11 7.61 6.36 13.62
N LEU A 12 6.62 7.21 13.89
CA LEU A 12 6.82 8.67 14.06
C LEU A 12 7.56 8.99 15.36
N THR A 13 7.22 8.30 16.44
CA THR A 13 7.79 8.51 17.78
C THR A 13 8.82 7.45 18.15
N ASN A 14 8.88 6.35 17.39
CA ASN A 14 9.64 5.14 17.67
C ASN A 14 9.30 4.48 19.03
N THR A 15 8.09 4.69 19.54
CA THR A 15 7.60 4.14 20.81
C THR A 15 6.51 3.11 20.60
N LEU A 16 6.24 2.33 21.65
CA LEU A 16 5.10 1.40 21.68
C LEU A 16 3.91 2.14 22.31
N ASP A 17 2.98 2.59 21.46
CA ASP A 17 1.89 3.48 21.87
C ASP A 17 0.58 2.70 22.03
N PRO A 18 -0.30 3.09 22.99
CA PRO A 18 -1.66 2.57 23.04
C PRO A 18 -2.42 2.87 21.74
N PHE A 19 -3.03 1.85 21.16
CA PHE A 19 -3.87 2.02 19.98
C PHE A 19 -5.30 2.31 20.40
N VAL A 20 -5.69 3.58 20.23
CA VAL A 20 -7.05 4.05 20.52
C VAL A 20 -7.65 4.65 19.25
N PRO A 21 -8.72 4.06 18.66
CA PRO A 21 -9.31 4.57 17.43
C PRO A 21 -9.85 5.99 17.58
N ARG A 22 -9.87 6.76 16.49
CA ARG A 22 -10.39 8.14 16.51
C ARG A 22 -11.90 8.20 16.81
N ARG A 23 -12.69 7.24 16.33
CA ARG A 23 -14.17 7.24 16.45
C ARG A 23 -14.71 5.91 16.96
N GLY A 24 -15.02 5.85 18.25
CA GLY A 24 -15.60 4.66 18.89
C GLY A 24 -14.77 3.41 18.65
N ASN A 25 -15.41 2.39 18.07
CA ASN A 25 -14.82 1.09 17.72
C ASN A 25 -14.39 0.98 16.23
N ARG A 26 -14.53 2.06 15.45
CA ARG A 26 -14.20 2.06 14.01
C ARG A 26 -12.74 2.46 13.80
N VAL A 27 -12.00 1.60 13.13
CA VAL A 27 -10.62 1.86 12.68
C VAL A 27 -10.65 2.22 11.21
N THR A 28 -10.09 3.36 10.85
CA THR A 28 -9.85 3.73 9.44
C THR A 28 -8.37 3.56 9.16
N TRP A 29 -8.04 2.69 8.22
CA TRP A 29 -6.66 2.29 7.97
C TRP A 29 -6.36 2.41 6.48
N TYR A 30 -5.30 3.14 6.15
CA TYR A 30 -4.74 3.20 4.81
C TYR A 30 -3.47 2.37 4.71
N MET A 31 -3.32 1.64 3.61
CA MET A 31 -2.11 0.93 3.24
C MET A 31 -1.70 1.30 1.81
N CYS A 32 -0.41 1.57 1.60
CA CYS A 32 0.11 1.75 0.24
C CYS A 32 0.03 0.42 -0.52
N GLY A 33 -0.60 0.44 -1.70
CA GLY A 33 -0.61 -0.69 -2.62
C GLY A 33 0.50 -0.63 -3.66
N PRO A 34 0.45 -1.50 -4.68
CA PRO A 34 1.54 -1.67 -5.62
C PRO A 34 1.55 -0.61 -6.71
N THR A 35 2.73 -0.32 -7.24
CA THR A 35 2.90 0.26 -8.58
C THR A 35 2.88 -0.87 -9.60
N VAL A 36 1.88 -0.88 -10.49
CA VAL A 36 1.57 -2.03 -11.36
C VAL A 36 2.39 -2.04 -12.66
N TYR A 37 3.70 -1.82 -12.55
CA TYR A 37 4.61 -1.87 -13.71
C TYR A 37 5.04 -3.30 -14.05
N ASP A 38 5.04 -4.23 -13.10
CA ASP A 38 5.45 -5.62 -13.31
C ASP A 38 4.67 -6.60 -12.42
N VAL A 39 4.91 -7.90 -12.61
CA VAL A 39 4.30 -8.97 -11.82
C VAL A 39 4.67 -8.86 -10.34
N SER A 40 3.72 -9.23 -9.48
CA SER A 40 3.96 -9.21 -8.04
C SER A 40 4.97 -10.28 -7.62
N HIS A 41 5.92 -9.90 -6.77
CA HIS A 41 6.94 -10.80 -6.21
C HIS A 41 6.67 -11.10 -4.72
N VAL A 42 7.47 -12.00 -4.14
CA VAL A 42 7.31 -12.46 -2.74
C VAL A 42 7.37 -11.33 -1.70
N GLY A 43 8.02 -10.21 -2.03
CA GLY A 43 8.07 -9.03 -1.16
C GLY A 43 6.71 -8.36 -1.01
N HIS A 44 5.95 -8.26 -2.11
CA HIS A 44 4.55 -7.81 -2.07
C HIS A 44 3.70 -8.78 -1.24
N ALA A 45 3.81 -10.08 -1.51
CA ALA A 45 3.06 -11.10 -0.81
C ALA A 45 3.31 -11.05 0.71
N ARG A 46 4.58 -10.97 1.13
CA ARG A 46 4.95 -10.83 2.55
C ARG A 46 4.28 -9.63 3.21
N THR A 47 4.29 -8.49 2.52
CA THR A 47 3.75 -7.24 3.07
C THR A 47 2.23 -7.33 3.23
N TYR A 48 1.51 -7.74 2.19
CA TYR A 48 0.05 -7.86 2.24
C TYR A 48 -0.41 -8.93 3.23
N LEU A 49 0.30 -10.07 3.32
CA LEU A 49 0.00 -11.11 4.30
C LEU A 49 0.21 -10.62 5.74
N ALA A 50 1.31 -9.91 6.01
CA ALA A 50 1.56 -9.37 7.35
C ALA A 50 0.45 -8.42 7.79
N PHE A 51 -0.02 -7.55 6.90
CA PHE A 51 -1.11 -6.64 7.21
C PHE A 51 -2.49 -7.32 7.28
N ASP A 52 -2.74 -8.37 6.49
CA ASP A 52 -3.96 -9.18 6.64
C ASP A 52 -4.00 -9.89 7.99
N ILE A 53 -2.88 -10.44 8.45
CA ILE A 53 -2.78 -11.03 9.80
C ILE A 53 -3.07 -9.99 10.87
N VAL A 54 -2.48 -8.79 10.77
CA VAL A 54 -2.77 -7.70 11.72
C VAL A 54 -4.24 -7.30 11.68
N ARG A 55 -4.84 -7.17 10.48
CA ARG A 55 -6.27 -6.87 10.31
C ARG A 55 -7.15 -7.90 11.01
N ARG A 56 -6.87 -9.20 10.79
CA ARG A 56 -7.58 -10.31 11.44
C ARG A 56 -7.43 -10.28 12.95
N ILE A 57 -6.23 -10.02 13.49
CA ILE A 57 -6.06 -9.86 14.94
C ILE A 57 -6.92 -8.70 15.47
N MET A 58 -6.96 -7.57 14.76
CA MET A 58 -7.77 -6.41 15.16
C MET A 58 -9.28 -6.70 15.09
N GLU A 59 -9.74 -7.39 14.06
CA GLU A 59 -11.16 -7.71 13.84
C GLU A 59 -11.62 -8.89 14.70
N ASP A 60 -10.89 -10.00 14.71
CA ASP A 60 -11.34 -11.26 15.30
C ASP A 60 -11.05 -11.33 16.81
N TYR A 61 -9.84 -10.92 17.23
CA TYR A 61 -9.45 -10.98 18.65
C TYR A 61 -9.87 -9.73 19.42
N PHE A 62 -9.58 -8.54 18.88
CA PHE A 62 -9.94 -7.28 19.53
C PHE A 62 -11.35 -6.79 19.17
N ASN A 63 -12.05 -7.38 18.20
CA ASN A 63 -13.41 -7.00 17.82
C ASN A 63 -13.53 -5.51 17.40
N TYR A 64 -12.54 -4.98 16.67
CA TYR A 64 -12.63 -3.67 16.03
C TYR A 64 -13.40 -3.74 14.71
N LYS A 65 -14.06 -2.65 14.31
CA LYS A 65 -14.64 -2.51 12.97
C LYS A 65 -13.62 -1.84 12.06
N VAL A 66 -12.81 -2.63 11.35
CA VAL A 66 -11.75 -2.10 10.49
C VAL A 66 -12.30 -1.74 9.11
N PHE A 67 -11.95 -0.55 8.65
CA PHE A 67 -12.18 -0.07 7.30
C PHE A 67 -10.81 0.19 6.67
N LEU A 68 -10.30 -0.82 5.97
CA LEU A 68 -9.01 -0.81 5.29
C LEU A 68 -9.19 -0.35 3.83
N VAL A 69 -8.38 0.62 3.41
CA VAL A 69 -8.29 1.08 2.03
C VAL A 69 -6.85 0.91 1.55
N MET A 70 -6.70 0.44 0.32
CA MET A 70 -5.42 0.31 -0.37
C MET A 70 -5.53 0.97 -1.74
N ASN A 71 -4.54 1.77 -2.12
CA ASN A 71 -4.48 2.36 -3.45
C ASN A 71 -3.87 1.37 -4.47
N ILE A 72 -4.00 1.70 -5.74
CA ILE A 72 -3.17 1.15 -6.81
C ILE A 72 -2.48 2.34 -7.45
N THR A 73 -1.15 2.26 -7.62
CA THR A 73 -0.43 3.28 -8.38
C THR A 73 -0.38 2.80 -9.84
N ASP A 74 -1.30 3.31 -10.64
CA ASP A 74 -1.48 3.01 -12.07
C ASP A 74 -0.81 4.03 -13.00
N VAL A 75 -0.27 5.12 -12.42
CA VAL A 75 0.51 6.14 -13.11
C VAL A 75 1.78 6.43 -12.32
N ASP A 76 2.94 6.10 -12.92
CA ASP A 76 4.28 6.24 -12.32
C ASP A 76 5.34 6.18 -13.43
N ASP A 77 6.49 6.83 -13.24
CA ASP A 77 7.60 6.82 -14.20
C ASP A 77 8.07 5.38 -14.52
N LYS A 78 8.00 4.46 -13.54
CA LYS A 78 8.33 3.04 -13.75
C LYS A 78 7.41 2.34 -14.74
N ILE A 79 6.13 2.73 -14.77
CA ILE A 79 5.14 2.17 -15.71
C ILE A 79 5.45 2.64 -17.13
N ILE A 80 5.76 3.93 -17.28
CA ILE A 80 6.15 4.52 -18.57
C ILE A 80 7.43 3.84 -19.08
N GLN A 81 8.46 3.75 -18.23
CA GLN A 81 9.73 3.11 -18.58
C GLN A 81 9.53 1.65 -19.02
N ARG A 82 8.75 0.88 -18.27
CA ARG A 82 8.48 -0.53 -18.60
C ARG A 82 7.71 -0.69 -19.91
N THR A 83 6.80 0.23 -20.21
CA THR A 83 6.07 0.27 -21.49
C THR A 83 7.03 0.49 -22.65
N VAL A 84 7.95 1.45 -22.53
CA VAL A 84 8.97 1.74 -23.55
C VAL A 84 9.86 0.53 -23.80
N GLU A 85 10.39 -0.10 -22.74
CA GLU A 85 11.22 -1.30 -22.83
C GLU A 85 10.50 -2.44 -23.58
N THR A 86 9.22 -2.66 -23.27
CA THR A 86 8.40 -3.72 -23.88
C THR A 86 8.19 -3.47 -25.37
N LEU A 87 7.82 -2.25 -25.76
CA LEU A 87 7.58 -1.92 -27.17
C LEU A 87 8.86 -1.97 -28.01
N GLN A 88 9.98 -1.52 -27.45
CA GLN A 88 11.28 -1.63 -28.10
C GLN A 88 11.68 -3.09 -28.35
N ALA A 89 11.47 -3.98 -27.36
CA ALA A 89 11.71 -5.41 -27.51
C ALA A 89 10.80 -6.06 -28.57
N GLU A 90 9.59 -5.53 -28.77
CA GLU A 90 8.63 -5.97 -29.80
C GLU A 90 8.85 -5.29 -31.17
N GLY A 91 9.78 -4.33 -31.28
CA GLY A 91 10.01 -3.56 -32.51
C GLY A 91 8.87 -2.60 -32.87
N LYS A 92 8.05 -2.19 -31.89
CA LYS A 92 6.92 -1.27 -32.07
C LYS A 92 7.37 0.20 -31.92
N PRO A 93 6.74 1.14 -32.66
CA PRO A 93 7.03 2.56 -32.54
C PRO A 93 6.59 3.14 -31.18
N LEU A 94 7.24 4.24 -30.77
CA LEU A 94 6.96 4.98 -29.52
C LEU A 94 6.28 6.34 -29.77
N ASP A 95 5.79 6.56 -31.00
CA ASP A 95 5.26 7.83 -31.49
C ASP A 95 4.05 8.36 -30.69
N ASN A 96 3.35 7.49 -29.97
CA ASN A 96 2.16 7.83 -29.19
C ASN A 96 2.38 7.78 -27.67
N ILE A 97 3.63 7.78 -27.20
CA ILE A 97 3.96 7.72 -25.77
C ILE A 97 4.64 9.00 -25.32
N ASP A 98 4.03 9.67 -24.35
CA ASP A 98 4.70 10.73 -23.62
C ASP A 98 5.67 10.11 -22.60
N THR A 99 6.97 10.33 -22.83
CA THR A 99 8.04 9.86 -21.93
C THR A 99 8.57 10.97 -21.04
N THR A 100 7.88 12.12 -20.97
CA THR A 100 8.25 13.19 -20.06
C THR A 100 8.13 12.70 -18.62
N PRO A 101 9.16 12.85 -17.76
CA PRO A 101 9.09 12.45 -16.37
C PRO A 101 7.89 13.11 -15.67
N LEU A 102 7.08 12.30 -15.00
CA LEU A 102 5.95 12.73 -14.19
C LEU A 102 6.42 13.42 -12.91
N THR A 103 7.55 12.94 -12.38
CA THR A 103 8.22 13.59 -11.26
C THR A 103 8.93 14.86 -11.75
N ARG A 104 8.45 16.01 -11.30
CA ARG A 104 9.22 17.26 -11.37
C ARG A 104 10.14 17.28 -10.16
N GLU A 105 11.45 17.19 -10.38
CA GLU A 105 12.41 17.77 -9.43
C GLU A 105 12.21 19.29 -9.33
#